data_AF-A0A815NK15-F1
#
_entry.id   AF-A0A815NK15-F1
#
_cell.length_a   1.000
_cell.length_b   1.000
_cell.length_c   1.000
_cell.angle_alpha   90.00
_cell.angle_beta   90.00
_cell.angle_gamma   90.00
#
_symmetry.space_group_name_H-M   'P 1'
#
loop_
_entity.id
_entity.type
_entity.pdbx_description
1 polymer ?
#
loop_
_entity_poly.entity_id
_entity_poly.type
_entity_poly.pdbx_seq_one_letter_code
_entity_poly.pdbx_strand_id
1 'polypeptide(L)'
;MLNLNIFSLRDFGSNVDRMTAKRLGQWTTRLYIIMLISSVALLAVYNIVQVPTLTNTFNRPSFELYNQLKHDHANKLSCSCSIIASTFNSFVNIEAVFHEICLSPFISDQWRINLTAGLVPDLSTYAQNDYRRFLSAHLQFLQGLCQLSIESVNNSIKQFLSSLFITSELLTEKNFHERLNLLINESRLNTPSVFARIFSLIRSVNDGNAFISTYGTNFKYINPWERHVFIYALTEAVFYDDECSCGLYSNCTSQARFIKTNSFETISIEGLKIGCTPSESLLVSTLECFYNQSCIDLIEEYTNYTSNVTHLSSITSRFAVNTSITELVHNLFIEEWATTTNYSLYFKQCSPLLCSYTFTENFNVFHTITLLLSLQGEILCSHFFPFIFEVELDSYSKTNIFYCIMLMFSTTAAQKPWEAVPRTDAPWLTFHQAYVQQAAQAGANIKVMFYGDSIIQRWGIEGLQIWLAKYLPRGSVDNGIEGDITQNVLWRIRNGELTGLNPKLVVLMIGTNNINQATPDEIAVGVQTICQEFRQRLPNTRILLLGLTPRSDGTAVSDIIALINSKLINLDNGYWIRFLNMISSFEISHTQVKPELYIDSRHLTEAGYQTWYTIMEPLFAEMIQ
;
A
#
# COMPACT_ATOMS: atom_id res chain seq x y z
N MET A 1 13.14 -27.14 -64.06
CA MET A 1 11.86 -27.39 -63.35
C MET A 1 10.63 -27.57 -64.26
N LEU A 2 10.62 -27.13 -65.53
CA LEU A 2 9.39 -27.13 -66.37
C LEU A 2 8.78 -28.51 -66.67
N ASN A 3 9.57 -29.60 -66.59
CA ASN A 3 9.14 -30.98 -66.86
C ASN A 3 9.03 -31.87 -65.62
N LEU A 4 9.26 -31.35 -64.40
CA LEU A 4 9.15 -32.15 -63.19
C LEU A 4 7.69 -32.54 -62.95
N ASN A 5 7.44 -33.83 -62.75
CA ASN A 5 6.14 -34.36 -62.41
C ASN A 5 6.30 -35.37 -61.28
N ILE A 6 5.99 -34.94 -60.05
CA ILE A 6 6.06 -35.76 -58.84
C ILE A 6 4.85 -36.72 -58.77
N PHE A 7 3.71 -36.33 -59.36
CA PHE A 7 2.47 -37.10 -59.34
C PHE A 7 2.32 -37.94 -60.62
N SER A 8 2.32 -39.25 -60.45
CA SER A 8 2.25 -40.23 -61.53
C SER A 8 0.81 -40.41 -62.03
N LEU A 9 0.65 -41.14 -63.15
CA LEU A 9 -0.67 -41.44 -63.70
C LEU A 9 -1.59 -42.20 -62.72
N ARG A 10 -1.01 -42.95 -61.77
CA ARG A 10 -1.76 -43.74 -60.78
C ARG A 10 -2.44 -42.86 -59.73
N ASP A 11 -1.98 -41.62 -59.56
CA ASP A 11 -2.51 -40.68 -58.58
C ASP A 11 -3.76 -39.95 -59.09
N PHE A 12 -4.06 -40.11 -60.39
CA PHE A 12 -5.25 -39.59 -61.05
C PHE A 12 -6.14 -40.77 -61.46
N GLY A 13 -7.43 -40.74 -61.13
CA GLY A 13 -8.35 -41.87 -61.32
C GLY A 13 -8.35 -42.44 -62.75
N SER A 14 -8.73 -43.71 -62.90
CA SER A 14 -8.62 -44.51 -64.14
C SER A 14 -9.31 -43.94 -65.40
N ASN A 15 -10.10 -42.87 -65.25
CA ASN A 15 -10.87 -42.23 -66.32
C ASN A 15 -10.17 -41.01 -66.95
N VAL A 16 -8.91 -40.70 -66.57
CA VAL A 16 -8.17 -39.52 -67.06
C VAL A 16 -7.20 -39.91 -68.18
N ASP A 17 -7.30 -39.23 -69.34
CA ASP A 17 -6.38 -39.41 -70.47
C ASP A 17 -4.92 -39.14 -70.08
N ARG A 18 -4.00 -39.89 -70.72
CA ARG A 18 -2.56 -39.88 -70.44
C ARG A 18 -1.91 -38.50 -70.65
N MET A 19 -2.35 -37.73 -71.65
CA MET A 19 -1.86 -36.36 -71.86
C MET A 19 -2.38 -35.40 -70.80
N THR A 20 -3.65 -35.55 -70.43
CA THR A 20 -4.33 -34.74 -69.42
C THR A 20 -3.73 -34.97 -68.02
N ALA A 21 -3.51 -36.22 -67.62
CA ALA A 21 -2.86 -36.58 -66.36
C ALA A 21 -1.41 -36.08 -66.26
N LYS A 22 -0.66 -36.12 -67.37
CA LYS A 22 0.71 -35.55 -67.41
C LYS A 22 0.71 -34.04 -67.18
N ARG A 23 -0.24 -33.32 -67.78
CA ARG A 23 -0.39 -31.87 -67.53
C ARG A 23 -0.81 -31.61 -66.09
N LEU A 24 -1.87 -32.28 -65.61
CA LEU A 24 -2.35 -32.10 -64.23
C LEU A 24 -1.25 -32.35 -63.20
N GLY A 25 -0.48 -33.44 -63.36
CA GLY A 25 0.67 -33.76 -62.52
C GLY A 25 1.75 -32.68 -62.51
N GLN A 26 2.04 -32.06 -63.67
CA GLN A 26 2.96 -30.93 -63.74
C GLN A 26 2.42 -29.68 -63.03
N TRP A 27 1.11 -29.40 -63.13
CA TRP A 27 0.46 -28.28 -62.44
C TRP A 27 0.42 -28.48 -60.92
N THR A 28 0.04 -29.68 -60.45
CA THR A 28 0.03 -30.01 -59.02
C THR A 28 1.44 -30.04 -58.44
N THR A 29 2.44 -30.51 -59.21
CA THR A 29 3.85 -30.44 -58.80
C THR A 29 4.30 -29.00 -58.59
N ARG A 30 3.93 -28.07 -59.47
CA ARG A 30 4.26 -26.64 -59.31
C ARG A 30 3.55 -26.02 -58.10
N LEU A 31 2.26 -26.31 -57.94
CA LEU A 31 1.48 -25.83 -56.80
C LEU A 31 2.06 -26.35 -55.48
N TYR A 32 2.44 -27.63 -55.42
CA TYR A 32 3.09 -28.24 -54.27
C TYR A 32 4.43 -27.58 -53.94
N ILE A 33 5.29 -27.36 -54.94
CA ILE A 33 6.59 -26.69 -54.73
C ILE A 33 6.39 -25.24 -54.25
N ILE A 34 5.44 -24.50 -54.82
CA ILE A 34 5.13 -23.13 -54.38
C ILE A 34 4.62 -23.12 -52.94
N MET A 35 3.69 -24.00 -52.60
CA MET A 35 3.18 -24.11 -51.23
C MET A 35 4.28 -24.52 -50.25
N LEU A 36 5.16 -25.44 -50.63
CA LEU A 36 6.31 -25.85 -49.83
C LEU A 36 7.31 -24.70 -49.59
N ILE A 37 7.65 -23.94 -50.63
CA ILE A 37 8.55 -22.77 -50.49
C ILE A 37 7.88 -21.71 -49.61
N SER A 38 6.57 -21.49 -49.79
CA SER A 38 5.83 -20.51 -48.99
C SER A 38 5.75 -20.91 -47.52
N SER A 39 5.54 -22.19 -47.20
CA SER A 39 5.47 -22.67 -45.81
C SER A 39 6.84 -22.60 -45.13
N VAL A 40 7.92 -22.95 -45.83
CA VAL A 40 9.30 -22.81 -45.33
C VAL A 40 9.64 -21.35 -45.07
N ALA A 41 9.27 -20.43 -45.97
CA ALA A 41 9.48 -19.01 -45.79
C ALA A 41 8.69 -18.47 -44.57
N LEU A 42 7.45 -18.91 -44.39
CA LEU A 42 6.60 -18.49 -43.27
C LEU A 42 7.12 -19.01 -41.92
N LEU A 43 7.61 -20.25 -41.88
CA LEU A 43 8.32 -20.83 -40.73
C LEU A 43 9.64 -20.11 -40.43
N ALA A 44 10.40 -19.72 -41.44
CA ALA A 44 11.63 -18.96 -41.26
C ALA A 44 11.34 -17.58 -40.66
N VAL A 45 10.33 -16.87 -41.18
CA VAL A 45 9.89 -15.58 -40.63
C VAL A 45 9.40 -15.74 -39.18
N TYR A 46 8.61 -16.78 -38.90
CA TYR A 46 8.14 -17.07 -37.53
C TYR A 46 9.29 -17.27 -36.53
N ASN A 47 10.31 -18.04 -36.90
CA ASN A 47 11.49 -18.27 -36.04
C ASN A 47 12.39 -17.03 -35.89
N ILE A 48 12.41 -16.14 -36.88
CA ILE A 48 13.12 -14.85 -36.76
C ILE A 48 12.39 -13.91 -35.79
N VAL A 49 11.05 -13.96 -35.76
CA VAL A 49 10.23 -13.11 -34.88
C VAL A 49 10.21 -13.65 -33.44
N GLN A 50 10.26 -14.96 -33.24
CA GLN A 50 10.25 -15.60 -31.92
C GLN A 50 11.68 -15.96 -31.48
N VAL A 51 12.46 -14.97 -31.03
CA VAL A 51 13.82 -15.21 -30.51
C VAL A 51 13.74 -15.93 -29.16
N PRO A 52 14.36 -17.10 -28.99
CA PRO A 52 14.32 -17.83 -27.72
C PRO A 52 15.05 -17.07 -26.61
N THR A 53 14.41 -16.98 -25.44
CA THR A 53 15.00 -16.43 -24.21
C THR A 53 15.52 -17.56 -23.34
N LEU A 54 16.81 -17.54 -23.02
CA LEU A 54 17.41 -18.45 -22.05
C LEU A 54 17.38 -17.81 -20.66
N THR A 55 17.08 -18.63 -19.65
CA THR A 55 17.05 -18.21 -18.24
C THR A 55 18.14 -18.95 -17.48
N ASN A 56 19.11 -18.22 -16.93
CA ASN A 56 20.08 -18.80 -16.00
C ASN A 56 19.58 -18.63 -14.57
N THR A 57 19.60 -19.71 -13.78
CA THR A 57 19.07 -19.75 -12.41
C THR A 57 20.16 -20.08 -11.40
N PHE A 58 20.16 -19.37 -10.28
CA PHE A 58 21.07 -19.54 -9.15
C PHE A 58 20.27 -19.81 -7.88
N ASN A 59 20.56 -20.93 -7.20
CA ASN A 59 19.90 -21.31 -5.96
C ASN A 59 20.66 -20.72 -4.76
N ARG A 60 19.96 -20.01 -3.88
CA ARG A 60 20.47 -19.40 -2.64
C ARG A 60 21.83 -18.70 -2.79
N PRO A 61 21.95 -17.66 -3.64
CA PRO A 61 23.22 -16.98 -3.85
C PRO A 61 23.69 -16.27 -2.57
N SER A 62 25.01 -16.21 -2.36
CA SER A 62 25.60 -15.37 -1.31
C SER A 62 25.43 -13.89 -1.65
N PHE A 63 25.62 -13.01 -0.67
CA PHE A 63 25.53 -11.56 -0.89
C PHE A 63 26.60 -11.07 -1.88
N GLU A 64 27.81 -11.63 -1.83
CA GLU A 64 28.89 -11.33 -2.77
C GLU A 64 28.53 -11.78 -4.19
N LEU A 65 28.01 -12.99 -4.35
CA LEU A 65 27.60 -13.52 -5.64
C LEU A 65 26.43 -12.70 -6.23
N TYR A 66 25.46 -12.31 -5.39
CA TYR A 66 24.39 -11.41 -5.80
C TYR A 66 24.93 -10.05 -6.30
N ASN A 67 25.89 -9.45 -5.59
CA ASN A 67 26.48 -8.18 -6.00
C ASN A 67 27.26 -8.29 -7.31
N GLN A 68 27.93 -9.42 -7.57
CA GLN A 68 28.55 -9.71 -8.86
C GLN A 68 27.50 -9.83 -9.97
N LEU A 69 26.47 -10.65 -9.79
CA LEU A 69 25.39 -10.83 -10.78
C LEU A 69 24.63 -9.52 -11.05
N LYS A 70 24.44 -8.69 -10.03
CA LYS A 70 23.86 -7.35 -10.14
C LYS A 70 24.75 -6.42 -10.97
N HIS A 71 26.07 -6.51 -10.85
CA HIS A 71 26.99 -5.72 -11.66
C HIS A 71 26.91 -6.09 -13.14
N ASP A 72 26.87 -7.39 -13.44
CA ASP A 72 26.90 -7.90 -14.81
C ASP A 72 25.52 -7.80 -15.51
N HIS A 73 24.42 -7.88 -14.75
CA HIS A 73 23.06 -8.08 -15.27
C HIS A 73 21.98 -7.21 -14.59
N ALA A 74 22.35 -6.02 -14.08
CA ALA A 74 21.57 -5.14 -13.20
C ALA A 74 20.05 -5.05 -13.42
N ASN A 75 19.58 -4.92 -14.67
CA ASN A 75 18.16 -4.69 -14.97
C ASN A 75 17.37 -5.96 -15.32
N LYS A 76 18.01 -7.13 -15.28
CA LYS A 76 17.42 -8.41 -15.70
C LYS A 76 17.46 -9.47 -14.61
N LEU A 77 18.09 -9.19 -13.47
CA LEU A 77 18.19 -10.10 -12.34
C LEU A 77 16.96 -9.96 -11.45
N SER A 78 16.17 -11.03 -11.34
CA SER A 78 15.07 -11.15 -10.36
C SER A 78 15.41 -12.25 -9.36
N CYS A 79 15.04 -12.04 -8.10
CA CYS A 79 15.36 -12.93 -6.99
C CYS A 79 14.13 -13.09 -6.09
N SER A 80 13.64 -14.30 -5.88
CA SER A 80 12.53 -14.57 -4.95
C SER A 80 13.04 -14.66 -3.51
N CYS A 81 12.40 -13.97 -2.57
CA CYS A 81 12.70 -14.09 -1.14
C CYS A 81 12.11 -15.39 -0.56
N SER A 82 12.85 -16.05 0.34
CA SER A 82 12.28 -17.17 1.11
C SER A 82 11.44 -16.69 2.30
N ILE A 83 11.75 -15.50 2.83
CA ILE A 83 10.99 -14.84 3.89
C ILE A 83 10.39 -13.57 3.30
N ILE A 84 9.06 -13.53 3.19
CA ILE A 84 8.34 -12.45 2.51
C ILE A 84 7.98 -11.28 3.42
N ALA A 85 8.09 -11.46 4.74
CA ALA A 85 7.75 -10.45 5.74
C ALA A 85 8.87 -10.37 6.78
N SER A 86 9.40 -9.16 6.98
CA SER A 86 10.43 -8.89 7.97
C SER A 86 10.11 -7.60 8.69
N THR A 87 10.41 -7.52 9.98
CA THR A 87 10.18 -6.30 10.75
C THR A 87 11.22 -5.24 10.40
N PHE A 88 10.81 -3.96 10.33
CA PHE A 88 11.72 -2.85 10.00
C PHE A 88 12.93 -2.77 10.94
N ASN A 89 12.76 -3.12 12.23
CA ASN A 89 13.86 -3.15 13.20
C ASN A 89 15.05 -4.07 12.82
N SER A 90 14.85 -4.96 11.84
CA SER A 90 15.90 -5.89 11.41
C SER A 90 16.95 -5.24 10.52
N PHE A 91 16.64 -4.09 9.92
CA PHE A 91 17.51 -3.41 8.95
C PHE A 91 17.39 -1.87 8.96
N VAL A 92 16.61 -1.31 9.90
CA VAL A 92 16.43 0.14 10.09
C VAL A 92 16.61 0.47 11.57
N ASN A 93 17.37 1.53 11.87
CA ASN A 93 17.38 2.19 13.16
C ASN A 93 16.93 3.64 12.99
N ILE A 94 16.08 4.12 13.90
CA ILE A 94 15.58 5.50 13.91
C ILE A 94 15.71 6.03 15.33
N GLU A 95 16.36 7.18 15.46
CA GLU A 95 16.50 7.93 16.70
C GLU A 95 16.08 9.39 16.46
N ALA A 96 15.39 9.98 17.43
CA ALA A 96 15.00 11.38 17.39
C ALA A 96 15.88 12.19 18.33
N VAL A 97 16.47 13.26 17.82
CA VAL A 97 17.19 14.26 18.61
C VAL A 97 16.18 15.34 18.99
N PHE A 98 16.02 15.56 20.30
CA PHE A 98 15.08 16.55 20.83
C PHE A 98 15.78 17.86 21.14
N HIS A 99 15.01 18.94 21.12
CA HIS A 99 15.44 20.28 21.42
C HIS A 99 16.01 20.36 22.85
N GLU A 100 17.10 21.11 23.00
CA GLU A 100 17.87 21.21 24.25
C GLU A 100 17.01 21.52 25.48
N ILE A 101 15.97 22.36 25.35
CA ILE A 101 15.02 22.68 26.42
C ILE A 101 14.44 21.42 27.09
N CYS A 102 14.14 20.37 26.32
CA CYS A 102 13.57 19.11 26.82
C CYS A 102 14.59 18.20 27.51
N LEU A 103 15.88 18.55 27.46
CA LEU A 103 16.98 17.85 28.13
C LEU A 103 17.67 18.74 29.17
N SER A 104 17.29 20.02 29.22
CA SER A 104 17.90 21.03 30.06
C SER A 104 17.45 20.95 31.52
N PRO A 105 18.22 21.52 32.45
CA PRO A 105 17.80 21.64 33.85
C PRO A 105 16.52 22.48 34.04
N PHE A 106 16.15 23.34 33.08
CA PHE A 106 15.01 24.25 33.19
C PHE A 106 13.66 23.53 33.33
N ILE A 107 13.55 22.30 32.84
CA ILE A 107 12.33 21.49 33.00
C ILE A 107 12.44 20.44 34.12
N SER A 108 13.50 20.48 34.92
CA SER A 108 13.68 19.54 36.03
C SER A 108 12.77 19.89 37.20
N ASP A 109 12.30 18.85 37.92
CA ASP A 109 11.53 19.07 39.15
C ASP A 109 12.31 19.86 40.20
N GLN A 110 13.62 19.62 40.30
CA GLN A 110 14.49 20.33 41.23
C GLN A 110 14.53 21.83 40.95
N TRP A 111 14.68 22.21 39.68
CA TRP A 111 14.63 23.61 39.24
C TRP A 111 13.33 24.29 39.64
N ARG A 112 12.21 23.68 39.23
CA ARG A 112 10.87 24.20 39.49
C ARG A 112 10.59 24.32 40.99
N ILE A 113 10.90 23.30 41.78
CA ILE A 113 10.67 23.28 43.23
C ILE A 113 11.46 24.38 43.92
N ASN A 114 12.74 24.56 43.57
CA ASN A 114 13.58 25.57 44.22
C ASN A 114 13.14 27.00 43.88
N LEU A 115 12.79 27.27 42.61
CA LEU A 115 12.22 28.55 42.23
C LEU A 115 10.92 28.84 42.99
N THR A 116 10.05 27.84 43.16
CA THR A 116 8.82 28.03 43.95
C THR A 116 9.06 28.18 45.44
N ALA A 117 10.11 27.57 46.00
CA ALA A 117 10.43 27.66 47.42
C ALA A 117 10.90 29.06 47.82
N GLY A 118 11.49 29.81 46.89
CA GLY A 118 11.88 31.20 47.11
C GLY A 118 10.73 32.22 46.95
N LEU A 119 9.56 31.79 46.47
CA LEU A 119 8.36 32.63 46.39
C LEU A 119 7.61 32.68 47.74
N VAL A 120 6.86 33.76 47.94
CA VAL A 120 5.98 33.90 49.11
C VAL A 120 4.89 32.81 49.07
N PRO A 121 4.59 32.10 50.18
CA PRO A 121 3.63 31.00 50.19
C PRO A 121 2.21 31.37 49.75
N ASP A 122 1.81 32.61 50.01
CA ASP A 122 0.53 33.16 49.59
C ASP A 122 0.67 33.93 48.27
N LEU A 123 0.34 33.28 47.16
CA LEU A 123 0.38 33.87 45.82
C LEU A 123 -0.59 35.05 45.62
N SER A 124 -1.54 35.27 46.54
CA SER A 124 -2.42 36.45 46.52
C SER A 124 -1.67 37.74 46.84
N THR A 125 -0.48 37.64 47.42
CA THR A 125 0.41 38.79 47.68
C THR A 125 0.94 39.44 46.39
N TYR A 126 0.98 38.68 45.29
CA TYR A 126 1.38 39.19 43.99
C TYR A 126 0.16 39.65 43.18
N ALA A 127 0.32 40.79 42.50
CA ALA A 127 -0.69 41.26 41.56
C ALA A 127 -1.00 40.19 40.51
N GLN A 128 -2.24 40.16 40.00
CA GLN A 128 -2.70 39.12 39.07
C GLN A 128 -1.86 39.02 37.79
N ASN A 129 -1.26 40.13 37.37
CA ASN A 129 -0.40 40.22 36.20
C ASN A 129 1.10 40.04 36.50
N ASP A 130 1.48 39.63 37.71
CA ASP A 130 2.87 39.32 38.04
C ASP A 130 3.26 37.92 37.56
N TYR A 131 4.36 37.82 36.82
CA TYR A 131 4.82 36.56 36.24
C TYR A 131 5.18 35.48 37.28
N ARG A 132 5.51 35.85 38.52
CA ARG A 132 5.78 34.87 39.60
C ARG A 132 4.62 33.91 39.84
N ARG A 133 3.39 34.35 39.53
CA ARG A 133 2.18 33.52 39.61
C ARG A 133 2.08 32.47 38.50
N PHE A 134 2.75 32.68 37.36
CA PHE A 134 2.72 31.81 36.19
C PHE A 134 3.96 30.91 36.09
N LEU A 135 5.11 31.36 36.60
CA LEU A 135 6.40 30.71 36.42
C LEU A 135 6.37 29.19 36.69
N SER A 136 5.86 28.77 37.84
CA SER A 136 5.80 27.34 38.19
C SER A 136 4.93 26.54 37.23
N ALA A 137 3.76 27.08 36.88
CA ALA A 137 2.81 26.43 35.97
C ALA A 137 3.37 26.36 34.54
N HIS A 138 4.05 27.40 34.08
CA HIS A 138 4.76 27.42 32.80
C HIS A 138 5.84 26.35 32.72
N LEU A 139 6.70 26.24 33.74
CA LEU A 139 7.76 25.24 33.76
C LEU A 139 7.20 23.81 33.84
N GLN A 140 6.18 23.60 34.68
CA GLN A 140 5.49 22.31 34.76
C GLN A 140 4.83 21.92 33.44
N PHE A 141 4.18 22.88 32.78
CA PHE A 141 3.53 22.63 31.50
C PHE A 141 4.54 22.36 30.38
N LEU A 142 5.65 23.11 30.34
CA LEU A 142 6.76 22.87 29.40
C LEU A 142 7.38 21.48 29.59
N GLN A 143 7.62 21.09 30.85
CA GLN A 143 8.09 19.75 31.21
C GLN A 143 7.14 18.66 30.68
N GLY A 144 5.83 18.83 30.92
CA GLY A 144 4.81 17.89 30.44
C GLY A 144 4.75 17.81 28.91
N LEU A 145 4.86 18.95 28.21
CA LEU A 145 4.91 18.99 26.74
C LEU A 145 6.12 18.25 26.19
N CYS A 146 7.30 18.47 26.78
CA CYS A 146 8.53 17.76 26.41
C CYS A 146 8.39 16.25 26.65
N GLN A 147 7.94 15.84 27.85
CA GLN A 147 7.78 14.43 28.19
C GLN A 147 6.81 13.72 27.24
N LEU A 148 5.61 14.29 27.03
CA LEU A 148 4.62 13.69 26.16
C LEU A 148 5.07 13.67 24.69
N SER A 149 5.81 14.69 24.24
CA SER A 149 6.40 14.69 22.88
C SER A 149 7.41 13.56 22.72
N ILE A 150 8.33 13.41 23.68
CA ILE A 150 9.34 12.33 23.68
C ILE A 150 8.68 10.96 23.70
N GLU A 151 7.72 10.74 24.60
CA GLU A 151 6.98 9.48 24.70
C GLU A 151 6.20 9.18 23.42
N SER A 152 5.51 10.17 22.85
CA SER A 152 4.75 10.01 21.61
C SER A 152 5.65 9.62 20.44
N VAL A 153 6.80 10.27 20.29
CA VAL A 153 7.79 9.97 19.25
C VAL A 153 8.36 8.57 19.43
N ASN A 154 8.81 8.23 20.64
CA ASN A 154 9.41 6.92 20.93
C ASN A 154 8.40 5.79 20.70
N ASN A 155 7.14 5.98 21.11
CA ASN A 155 6.08 5.00 20.86
C ASN A 155 5.81 4.83 19.36
N SER A 156 5.78 5.93 18.60
CA SER A 156 5.60 5.88 17.14
C SER A 156 6.77 5.17 16.44
N ILE A 157 8.02 5.50 16.81
CA ILE A 157 9.22 4.80 16.31
C ILE A 157 9.12 3.31 16.61
N LYS A 158 8.81 2.94 17.85
CA LYS A 158 8.68 1.53 18.27
C LYS A 158 7.60 0.80 17.47
N GLN A 159 6.45 1.43 17.27
CA GLN A 159 5.36 0.88 16.46
C GLN A 159 5.79 0.66 15.00
N PHE A 160 6.42 1.67 14.38
CA PHE A 160 6.94 1.59 13.02
C PHE A 160 7.98 0.47 12.89
N LEU A 161 8.97 0.44 13.78
CA LEU A 161 10.05 -0.57 13.77
C LEU A 161 9.52 -1.99 13.98
N SER A 162 8.40 -2.16 14.67
CA SER A 162 7.72 -3.45 14.85
C SER A 162 6.82 -3.85 13.68
N SER A 163 6.52 -2.94 12.76
CA SER A 163 5.67 -3.22 11.60
C SER A 163 6.41 -4.06 10.54
N LEU A 164 5.64 -4.69 9.65
CA LEU A 164 6.16 -5.61 8.64
C LEU A 164 6.47 -4.88 7.33
N PHE A 165 7.68 -5.12 6.82
CA PHE A 165 8.09 -4.83 5.46
C PHE A 165 7.88 -6.08 4.60
N ILE A 166 6.98 -5.99 3.62
CA ILE A 166 6.53 -7.15 2.82
C ILE A 166 7.07 -7.06 1.39
N THR A 167 7.85 -8.07 1.00
CA THR A 167 8.42 -8.22 -0.34
C THR A 167 8.51 -9.69 -0.74
N SER A 168 7.86 -10.08 -1.84
CA SER A 168 8.00 -11.43 -2.42
C SER A 168 9.29 -11.59 -3.23
N GLU A 169 9.74 -10.50 -3.86
CA GLU A 169 11.01 -10.41 -4.58
C GLU A 169 11.99 -9.50 -3.85
N LEU A 170 13.28 -9.84 -3.91
CA LEU A 170 14.35 -9.02 -3.39
C LEU A 170 14.39 -7.71 -4.17
N LEU A 171 14.07 -6.61 -3.49
CA LEU A 171 14.15 -5.29 -4.09
C LEU A 171 15.60 -4.95 -4.41
N THR A 172 15.81 -4.25 -5.52
CA THR A 172 17.10 -3.61 -5.77
C THR A 172 17.40 -2.61 -4.66
N GLU A 173 18.68 -2.37 -4.39
CA GLU A 173 19.09 -1.43 -3.34
C GLU A 173 18.48 -0.05 -3.51
N LYS A 174 18.34 0.43 -4.76
CA LYS A 174 17.66 1.69 -5.05
C LYS A 174 16.18 1.63 -4.66
N ASN A 175 15.44 0.62 -5.13
CA ASN A 175 14.01 0.48 -4.87
C ASN A 175 13.72 0.23 -3.37
N PHE A 176 14.62 -0.49 -2.68
CA PHE A 176 14.58 -0.67 -1.24
C PHE A 176 14.64 0.68 -0.52
N HIS A 177 15.64 1.52 -0.82
CA HIS A 177 15.78 2.82 -0.19
C HIS A 177 14.63 3.77 -0.56
N GLU A 178 14.16 3.79 -1.80
CA GLU A 178 13.02 4.60 -2.23
C GLU A 178 11.75 4.22 -1.47
N ARG A 179 11.38 2.93 -1.46
CA ARG A 179 10.21 2.43 -0.74
C ARG A 179 10.33 2.67 0.76
N LEU A 180 11.51 2.46 1.33
CA LEU A 180 11.74 2.65 2.76
C LEU A 180 11.62 4.12 3.15
N ASN A 181 12.23 5.03 2.39
CA ASN A 181 12.16 6.47 2.66
C ASN A 181 10.74 7.01 2.58
N LEU A 182 9.92 6.50 1.65
CA LEU A 182 8.50 6.86 1.58
C LEU A 182 7.76 6.48 2.87
N LEU A 183 7.91 5.23 3.33
CA LEU A 183 7.24 4.74 4.54
C LEU A 183 7.74 5.42 5.82
N ILE A 184 9.04 5.70 5.92
CA ILE A 184 9.61 6.46 7.03
C ILE A 184 9.06 7.90 7.05
N ASN A 185 9.02 8.57 5.89
CA ASN A 185 8.51 9.95 5.81
C ASN A 185 7.03 10.02 6.15
N GLU A 186 6.22 9.05 5.71
CA GLU A 186 4.82 8.96 6.09
C GLU A 186 4.64 8.83 7.61
N SER A 187 5.43 7.95 8.25
CA SER A 187 5.41 7.79 9.71
C SER A 187 5.80 9.09 10.46
N ARG A 188 6.82 9.79 9.95
CA ARG A 188 7.28 11.08 10.50
C ARG A 188 6.20 12.16 10.42
N LEU A 189 5.43 12.23 9.33
CA LEU A 189 4.37 13.22 9.14
C LEU A 189 3.11 12.92 9.98
N ASN A 190 2.81 11.65 10.21
CA ASN A 190 1.62 11.24 10.97
C ASN A 190 1.76 11.46 12.48
N THR A 191 2.97 11.31 13.02
CA THR A 191 3.22 11.37 14.48
C THR A 191 2.82 12.71 15.12
N PRO A 192 3.24 13.88 14.60
CA PRO A 192 2.83 15.17 15.16
C PRO A 192 1.33 15.45 15.01
N SER A 193 0.71 14.96 13.93
CA SER A 193 -0.70 15.17 13.65
C SER A 193 -1.62 14.52 14.70
N VAL A 194 -1.27 13.32 15.18
CA VAL A 194 -2.02 12.62 16.24
C VAL A 194 -1.91 13.36 17.57
N PHE A 195 -0.69 13.76 17.95
CA PHE A 195 -0.45 14.51 19.17
C PHE A 195 -1.21 15.84 19.18
N ALA A 196 -1.11 16.62 18.09
CA ALA A 196 -1.77 17.92 17.96
C ALA A 196 -3.30 17.82 18.09
N ARG A 197 -3.92 16.77 17.55
CA ARG A 197 -5.37 16.54 17.67
C ARG A 197 -5.80 16.29 19.11
N ILE A 198 -5.11 15.41 19.83
CA ILE A 198 -5.43 15.11 21.24
C ILE A 198 -5.22 16.36 22.09
N PHE A 199 -4.12 17.07 21.88
CA PHE A 199 -3.82 18.30 22.59
C PHE A 199 -4.85 19.41 22.34
N SER A 200 -5.26 19.61 21.08
CA SER A 200 -6.31 20.55 20.70
C SER A 200 -7.66 20.20 21.33
N LEU A 201 -8.00 18.91 21.41
CA LEU A 201 -9.22 18.45 22.07
C LEU A 201 -9.21 18.80 23.57
N ILE A 202 -8.11 18.52 24.28
CA ILE A 202 -8.00 18.83 25.72
C ILE A 202 -8.16 20.32 25.98
N ARG A 203 -7.51 21.17 25.17
CA ARG A 203 -7.64 22.63 25.27
C ARG A 203 -9.07 23.09 25.02
N SER A 204 -9.70 22.59 23.95
CA SER A 204 -11.09 22.92 23.60
C SER A 204 -12.08 22.51 24.70
N VAL A 205 -11.85 21.36 25.36
CA VAL A 205 -12.67 20.91 26.49
C VAL A 205 -12.48 21.82 27.70
N ASN A 206 -11.25 22.24 28.02
CA ASN A 206 -11.00 23.14 29.14
C ASN A 206 -11.65 24.51 28.92
N ASP A 207 -11.52 25.05 27.71
CA ASP A 207 -12.07 26.36 27.34
C ASP A 207 -13.61 26.34 27.31
N GLY A 208 -14.21 25.32 26.69
CA GLY A 208 -15.66 25.20 26.57
C GLY A 208 -16.39 25.03 27.90
N ASN A 209 -15.70 24.56 28.94
CA ASN A 209 -16.27 24.43 30.29
C ASN A 209 -16.02 25.65 31.19
N ALA A 210 -15.25 26.64 30.73
CA ALA A 210 -14.95 27.88 31.47
C ALA A 210 -14.47 27.65 32.92
N PHE A 211 -13.64 26.63 33.16
CA PHE A 211 -13.11 26.34 34.49
C PHE A 211 -12.27 27.50 35.02
N ILE A 212 -12.59 28.02 36.21
CA ILE A 212 -11.81 29.07 36.86
C ILE A 212 -10.42 28.53 37.21
N SER A 213 -9.36 29.19 36.72
CA SER A 213 -7.99 28.78 37.02
C SER A 213 -7.71 28.99 38.51
N THR A 214 -6.85 28.14 39.09
CA THR A 214 -6.43 28.26 40.50
C THR A 214 -5.89 29.66 40.83
N TYR A 215 -5.30 30.32 39.84
CA TYR A 215 -4.73 31.65 39.97
C TYR A 215 -5.72 32.79 39.67
N GLY A 216 -6.97 32.49 39.30
CA GLY A 216 -7.97 33.48 38.93
C GLY A 216 -7.56 34.37 37.75
N THR A 217 -6.84 33.79 36.79
CA THR A 217 -6.23 34.47 35.64
C THR A 217 -7.15 34.53 34.42
N ASN A 218 -8.14 33.64 34.33
CA ASN A 218 -9.20 33.70 33.32
C ASN A 218 -10.48 34.31 33.89
N PHE A 219 -10.88 33.90 35.08
CA PHE A 219 -12.01 34.43 35.83
C PHE A 219 -11.59 34.70 37.27
N LYS A 220 -12.12 35.75 37.89
CA LYS A 220 -11.90 36.05 39.30
C LYS A 220 -13.21 36.14 40.05
N TYR A 221 -13.20 35.74 41.32
CA TYR A 221 -14.34 35.92 42.20
C TYR A 221 -14.51 37.38 42.57
N ILE A 222 -15.74 37.89 42.47
CA ILE A 222 -16.10 39.22 42.95
C ILE A 222 -16.90 39.09 44.24
N ASN A 223 -16.50 39.85 45.25
CA ASN A 223 -17.27 39.96 46.48
C ASN A 223 -18.17 41.20 46.36
N PRO A 224 -19.49 41.04 46.19
CA PRO A 224 -20.39 42.19 46.15
C PRO A 224 -20.31 42.93 47.49
N TRP A 225 -20.20 44.26 47.43
CA TRP A 225 -20.08 45.13 48.59
C TRP A 225 -21.33 45.10 49.49
N GLU A 226 -22.43 44.56 49.00
CA GLU A 226 -23.68 44.35 49.72
C GLU A 226 -23.67 42.98 50.42
N ARG A 227 -23.94 42.96 51.74
CA ARG A 227 -24.02 41.76 52.60
C ARG A 227 -25.21 40.85 52.29
N HIS A 228 -25.43 40.51 51.02
CA HIS A 228 -26.33 39.43 50.66
C HIS A 228 -25.52 38.13 50.61
N VAL A 229 -25.94 37.15 51.41
CA VAL A 229 -25.38 35.80 51.35
C VAL A 229 -25.88 35.18 50.04
N PHE A 230 -25.07 35.30 48.99
CA PHE A 230 -25.37 34.62 47.73
C PHE A 230 -25.12 33.12 47.91
N ILE A 231 -26.03 32.30 47.36
CA ILE A 231 -25.91 30.82 47.33
C ILE A 231 -24.90 30.37 46.25
N TYR A 232 -24.32 31.32 45.52
CA TYR A 232 -23.35 31.13 44.45
C TYR A 232 -22.30 32.24 44.51
N ALA A 233 -21.05 31.92 44.17
CA ALA A 233 -19.98 32.90 44.06
C ALA A 233 -20.09 33.63 42.72
N LEU A 234 -20.13 34.97 42.75
CA LEU A 234 -20.11 35.79 41.54
C LEU A 234 -18.70 35.81 40.95
N THR A 235 -18.61 35.81 39.62
CA THR A 235 -17.34 35.80 38.89
C THR A 235 -17.36 36.82 37.76
N GLU A 236 -16.17 37.33 37.41
CA GLU A 236 -15.96 38.19 36.25
C GLU A 236 -14.76 37.69 35.43
N ALA A 237 -14.82 37.87 34.11
CA ALA A 237 -13.72 37.55 33.22
C ALA A 237 -12.56 38.54 33.39
N VAL A 238 -11.33 38.03 33.30
CA VAL A 238 -10.12 38.84 33.26
C VAL A 238 -9.86 39.32 31.83
N PHE A 239 -9.28 40.52 31.73
CA PHE A 239 -8.92 41.15 30.45
C PHE A 239 -7.40 41.27 30.34
N TYR A 240 -6.87 41.05 29.14
CA TYR A 240 -5.46 41.20 28.79
C TYR A 240 -5.30 42.31 27.75
N ASP A 241 -4.15 42.35 27.06
CA ASP A 241 -3.85 43.36 26.03
C ASP A 241 -4.97 43.42 24.96
N ASP A 242 -5.15 44.60 24.35
CA ASP A 242 -6.19 44.87 23.34
C ASP A 242 -7.64 44.61 23.79
N GLU A 243 -7.92 44.77 25.10
CA GLU A 243 -9.23 44.50 25.71
C GLU A 243 -9.73 43.07 25.47
N CYS A 244 -8.80 42.13 25.26
CA CYS A 244 -9.13 40.73 25.03
C CYS A 244 -9.70 40.09 26.31
N SER A 245 -10.98 39.65 26.24
CA SER A 245 -11.69 39.03 27.37
C SER A 245 -11.55 37.52 27.38
N CYS A 246 -11.10 36.97 28.51
CA CYS A 246 -11.03 35.52 28.72
C CYS A 246 -12.39 34.81 28.71
N GLY A 247 -13.49 35.55 28.81
CA GLY A 247 -14.84 35.00 28.65
C GLY A 247 -15.25 34.78 27.18
N LEU A 248 -14.51 35.36 26.23
CA LEU A 248 -14.78 35.26 24.80
C LEU A 248 -13.68 34.50 24.05
N TYR A 249 -12.41 34.70 24.44
CA TYR A 249 -11.26 34.10 23.78
C TYR A 249 -10.28 33.55 24.83
N SER A 250 -9.84 32.30 24.66
CA SER A 250 -8.90 31.67 25.59
C SER A 250 -7.44 32.07 25.36
N ASN A 251 -7.11 32.52 24.15
CA ASN A 251 -5.76 32.91 23.74
C ASN A 251 -5.40 34.37 24.06
N CYS A 252 -6.16 35.05 24.93
CA CYS A 252 -5.80 36.40 25.37
C CYS A 252 -4.50 36.37 26.17
N THR A 253 -3.55 37.23 25.80
CA THR A 253 -2.23 37.30 26.45
C THR A 253 -1.74 38.73 26.63
N SER A 254 -0.82 38.91 27.58
CA SER A 254 -0.03 40.12 27.77
C SER A 254 1.45 39.78 27.95
N GLN A 255 2.33 40.75 27.75
CA GLN A 255 3.76 40.57 28.06
C GLN A 255 3.97 40.17 29.53
N ALA A 256 4.76 39.12 29.78
CA ALA A 256 5.13 38.74 31.14
C ALA A 256 6.02 39.80 31.77
N ARG A 257 5.70 40.19 33.01
CA ARG A 257 6.47 41.18 33.78
C ARG A 257 6.60 40.77 35.24
N PHE A 258 7.73 41.11 35.84
CA PHE A 258 7.87 41.15 37.30
C PHE A 258 7.50 42.52 37.82
N ILE A 259 6.76 42.57 38.93
CA ILE A 259 6.38 43.82 39.60
C ILE A 259 7.22 43.96 40.87
N LYS A 260 7.96 45.06 40.98
CA LYS A 260 8.84 45.28 42.11
C LYS A 260 8.03 45.59 43.38
N THR A 261 8.39 44.94 44.48
CA THR A 261 7.68 45.08 45.75
C THR A 261 7.75 46.54 46.20
N ASN A 262 6.58 47.17 46.43
CA ASN A 262 6.41 48.57 46.84
C ASN A 262 6.75 49.64 45.79
N SER A 263 6.79 49.32 44.49
CA SER A 263 6.81 50.32 43.41
C SER A 263 5.89 49.93 42.24
N PHE A 264 5.54 50.90 41.39
CA PHE A 264 4.84 50.64 40.11
C PHE A 264 5.82 50.24 38.99
N GLU A 265 7.08 49.98 39.32
CA GLU A 265 8.11 49.61 38.35
C GLU A 265 7.92 48.16 37.91
N THR A 266 7.86 47.94 36.60
CA THR A 266 7.68 46.62 36.01
C THR A 266 8.84 46.29 35.09
N ILE A 267 9.40 45.09 35.22
CA ILE A 267 10.45 44.58 34.33
C ILE A 267 9.85 43.52 33.42
N SER A 268 9.99 43.69 32.11
CA SER A 268 9.47 42.72 31.13
C SER A 268 10.43 41.58 30.92
N ILE A 269 9.90 40.37 30.78
CA ILE A 269 10.68 39.16 30.53
C ILE A 269 10.55 38.83 29.05
N GLU A 270 11.66 38.84 28.33
CA GLU A 270 11.68 38.62 26.88
C GLU A 270 11.11 37.25 26.50
N GLY A 271 10.32 37.20 25.43
CA GLY A 271 9.71 35.97 24.92
C GLY A 271 8.54 35.39 25.73
N LEU A 272 8.45 35.66 27.03
CA LEU A 272 7.40 35.08 27.89
C LEU A 272 6.14 35.95 27.95
N LYS A 273 4.98 35.29 27.95
CA LYS A 273 3.65 35.90 28.04
C LYS A 273 2.91 35.41 29.28
N ILE A 274 1.92 36.16 29.73
CA ILE A 274 0.87 35.72 30.66
C ILE A 274 -0.47 35.79 29.95
N GLY A 275 -1.49 35.09 30.44
CA GLY A 275 -2.78 35.02 29.74
C GLY A 275 -3.84 34.28 30.55
N CYS A 276 -4.99 34.04 29.91
CA CYS A 276 -6.16 33.44 30.56
C CYS A 276 -5.80 32.16 31.32
N THR A 277 -5.03 31.28 30.69
CA THR A 277 -4.50 30.07 31.34
C THR A 277 -3.00 29.96 31.10
N PRO A 278 -2.24 29.35 32.04
CA PRO A 278 -0.81 29.09 31.86
C PRO A 278 -0.49 28.31 30.58
N SER A 279 -1.40 27.42 30.14
CA SER A 279 -1.23 26.66 28.91
C SER A 279 -1.30 27.53 27.67
N GLU A 280 -2.29 28.43 27.59
CA GLU A 280 -2.46 29.33 26.43
C GLU A 280 -1.34 30.37 26.37
N SER A 281 -0.96 30.94 27.50
CA SER A 281 0.13 31.91 27.54
C SER A 281 1.49 31.31 27.24
N LEU A 282 1.77 30.09 27.70
CA LEU A 282 3.03 29.42 27.37
C LEU A 282 3.11 29.12 25.87
N LEU A 283 2.03 28.62 25.26
CA LEU A 283 2.02 28.26 23.84
C LEU A 283 2.35 29.46 22.92
N VAL A 284 1.90 30.67 23.28
CA VAL A 284 2.21 31.91 22.55
C VAL A 284 3.60 32.47 22.91
N SER A 285 4.17 32.04 24.03
CA SER A 285 5.53 32.43 24.44
C SER A 285 6.60 31.80 23.53
N THR A 286 7.80 32.36 23.59
CA THR A 286 9.02 31.85 22.95
C THR A 286 10.02 31.42 24.03
N LEU A 287 11.17 30.86 23.61
CA LEU A 287 12.24 30.47 24.52
C LEU A 287 13.35 31.53 24.66
N GLU A 288 13.17 32.76 24.15
CA GLU A 288 14.20 33.81 24.10
C GLU A 288 14.91 34.04 25.44
N CYS A 289 14.16 34.09 26.54
CA CYS A 289 14.73 34.25 27.88
C CYS A 289 15.71 33.12 28.25
N PHE A 290 15.45 31.87 27.84
CA PHE A 290 16.29 30.72 28.17
C PHE A 290 17.59 30.67 27.36
N TYR A 291 17.69 31.43 26.27
CA TYR A 291 18.93 31.62 25.50
C TYR A 291 19.77 32.80 26.00
N ASN A 292 19.28 33.57 26.97
CA ASN A 292 19.92 34.78 27.47
C ASN A 292 20.22 34.67 28.97
N GLN A 293 21.50 34.59 29.33
CA GLN A 293 21.92 34.47 30.73
C GLN A 293 21.38 35.61 31.61
N SER A 294 21.37 36.85 31.13
CA SER A 294 20.85 37.98 31.91
C SER A 294 19.35 37.87 32.19
N CYS A 295 18.59 37.17 31.34
CA CYS A 295 17.17 36.92 31.58
C CYS A 295 16.95 35.78 32.61
N ILE A 296 17.81 34.76 32.59
CA ILE A 296 17.82 33.70 33.62
C ILE A 296 18.17 34.29 34.99
N ASP A 297 19.23 35.12 35.04
CA ASP A 297 19.66 35.80 36.27
C ASP A 297 18.53 36.69 36.84
N LEU A 298 17.72 37.31 35.96
CA LEU A 298 16.53 38.08 36.36
C LEU A 298 15.45 37.18 36.99
N ILE A 299 15.19 35.99 36.45
CA ILE A 299 14.23 35.04 37.05
C ILE A 299 14.73 34.60 38.43
N GLU A 300 16.03 34.31 38.57
CA GLU A 300 16.66 33.93 39.82
C GLU A 300 16.58 35.03 40.89
N GLU A 301 16.86 36.28 40.51
CA GLU A 301 16.75 37.44 41.39
C GLU A 301 15.31 37.58 41.95
N TYR A 302 14.30 37.55 41.07
CA TYR A 302 12.91 37.79 41.45
C TYR A 302 12.23 36.61 42.15
N THR A 303 12.85 35.42 42.10
CA THR A 303 12.44 34.24 42.85
C THR A 303 13.28 34.01 44.10
N ASN A 304 14.29 34.84 44.37
CA ASN A 304 15.21 34.70 45.51
C ASN A 304 15.87 33.31 45.56
N TYR A 305 16.20 32.76 44.38
CA TYR A 305 16.86 31.47 44.23
C TYR A 305 17.99 31.60 43.21
N THR A 306 19.22 31.36 43.65
CA THR A 306 20.40 31.35 42.77
C THR A 306 20.74 29.93 42.36
N SER A 307 21.11 29.75 41.10
CA SER A 307 21.52 28.46 40.58
C SER A 307 22.78 28.51 39.73
N ASN A 308 23.25 27.34 39.30
CA ASN A 308 24.34 27.21 38.34
C ASN A 308 23.84 26.80 36.93
N VAL A 309 22.58 27.09 36.60
CA VAL A 309 22.03 26.73 35.28
C VAL A 309 22.48 27.75 34.23
N THR A 310 23.01 27.25 33.13
CA THR A 310 23.46 28.06 32.00
C THR A 310 22.36 28.19 30.95
N HIS A 311 22.38 29.29 30.21
CA HIS A 311 21.56 29.47 29.01
C HIS A 311 21.71 28.32 28.00
N LEU A 312 20.65 28.12 27.20
CA LEU A 312 20.61 27.19 26.09
C LEU A 312 21.53 27.64 24.95
N SER A 313 22.00 26.69 24.14
CA SER A 313 22.79 26.94 22.94
C SER A 313 21.91 26.99 21.68
N SER A 314 21.95 28.10 20.94
CA SER A 314 21.22 28.22 19.67
C SER A 314 21.93 27.55 18.49
N ILE A 315 23.20 27.14 18.65
CA ILE A 315 24.06 26.68 17.56
C ILE A 315 23.56 25.35 16.97
N THR A 316 23.01 24.49 17.81
CA THR A 316 22.60 23.12 17.45
C THR A 316 21.11 23.01 17.12
N SER A 317 20.34 24.10 17.24
CA SER A 317 18.91 24.07 17.00
C SER A 317 18.58 24.46 15.56
N ARG A 318 17.62 23.76 14.95
CA ARG A 318 17.03 24.15 13.66
C ARG A 318 15.99 25.25 13.80
N PHE A 319 15.56 25.55 15.04
CA PHE A 319 14.56 26.56 15.32
C PHE A 319 15.21 27.90 15.61
N ALA A 320 14.59 28.98 15.14
CA ALA A 320 15.01 30.32 15.52
C ALA A 320 14.71 30.57 17.01
N VAL A 321 15.51 31.40 17.68
CA VAL A 321 15.38 31.71 19.11
C VAL A 321 13.99 32.28 19.46
N ASN A 322 13.37 33.03 18.54
CA ASN A 322 12.04 33.61 18.67
C ASN A 322 10.90 32.69 18.20
N THR A 323 11.18 31.40 17.98
CA THR A 323 10.15 30.42 17.63
C THR A 323 9.17 30.25 18.79
N SER A 324 7.87 30.32 18.50
CA SER A 324 6.84 30.09 19.53
C SER A 324 6.86 28.65 20.02
N ILE A 325 6.50 28.44 21.29
CA ILE A 325 6.35 27.10 21.87
C ILE A 325 5.26 26.32 21.13
N THR A 326 4.23 26.98 20.59
CA THR A 326 3.24 26.34 19.69
C THR A 326 3.91 25.64 18.52
N GLU A 327 4.84 26.32 17.84
CA GLU A 327 5.55 25.76 16.69
C GLU A 327 6.49 24.62 17.12
N LEU A 328 7.18 24.77 18.26
CA LEU A 328 8.00 23.69 18.82
C LEU A 328 7.16 22.43 19.13
N VAL A 329 5.98 22.61 19.73
CA VAL A 329 5.03 21.54 20.04
C VAL A 329 4.47 20.88 18.78
N HIS A 330 4.12 21.65 17.75
CA HIS A 330 3.70 21.10 16.45
C HIS A 330 4.78 20.24 15.79
N ASN A 331 6.05 20.49 16.13
CA ASN A 331 7.19 19.71 15.68
C ASN A 331 7.68 18.69 16.73
N LEU A 332 6.93 18.47 17.81
CA LEU A 332 7.26 17.58 18.94
C LEU A 332 8.65 17.84 19.54
N PHE A 333 9.12 19.09 19.47
CA PHE A 333 10.47 19.49 19.88
C PHE A 333 11.59 18.69 19.16
N ILE A 334 11.35 18.14 17.97
CA ILE A 334 12.35 17.36 17.25
C ILE A 334 13.28 18.30 16.46
N GLU A 335 14.58 18.19 16.73
CA GLU A 335 15.66 18.84 15.99
C GLU A 335 16.03 18.03 14.75
N GLU A 336 16.26 16.72 14.91
CA GLU A 336 16.72 15.85 13.83
C GLU A 336 16.18 14.42 13.98
N TRP A 337 15.96 13.76 12.85
CA TRP A 337 15.71 12.32 12.78
C TRP A 337 16.96 11.60 12.28
N ALA A 338 17.74 11.02 13.19
CA ALA A 338 18.86 10.16 12.82
C ALA A 338 18.32 8.81 12.32
N THR A 339 18.61 8.44 11.09
CA THR A 339 18.11 7.19 10.49
C THR A 339 19.24 6.47 9.78
N THR A 340 19.43 5.19 10.14
CA THR A 340 20.41 4.32 9.49
C THR A 340 19.70 3.10 8.89
N THR A 341 20.10 2.76 7.68
CA THR A 341 19.50 1.67 6.90
C THR A 341 20.60 0.71 6.45
N ASN A 342 20.33 -0.59 6.48
CA ASN A 342 21.33 -1.60 6.11
C ASN A 342 20.77 -2.59 5.09
N TYR A 343 21.15 -2.39 3.83
CA TYR A 343 20.70 -3.24 2.72
C TYR A 343 21.22 -4.69 2.83
N SER A 344 22.42 -4.91 3.40
CA SER A 344 22.96 -6.27 3.60
C SER A 344 22.13 -7.05 4.62
N LEU A 345 21.69 -6.39 5.70
CA LEU A 345 20.75 -7.00 6.65
C LEU A 345 19.41 -7.29 5.98
N TYR A 346 18.88 -6.37 5.17
CA TYR A 346 17.65 -6.63 4.39
C TYR A 346 17.80 -7.85 3.47
N PHE A 347 18.91 -7.95 2.73
CA PHE A 347 19.21 -9.13 1.92
C PHE A 347 19.22 -10.42 2.74
N LYS A 348 19.86 -10.40 3.91
CA LYS A 348 19.91 -11.54 4.82
C LYS A 348 18.52 -11.93 5.34
N GLN A 349 17.65 -10.96 5.62
CA GLN A 349 16.28 -11.21 6.04
C GLN A 349 15.44 -11.80 4.90
N CYS A 350 15.50 -11.23 3.70
CA CYS A 350 14.84 -11.78 2.51
C CYS A 350 15.29 -13.22 2.21
N SER A 351 16.58 -13.52 2.46
CA SER A 351 17.20 -14.83 2.26
C SER A 351 16.83 -15.42 0.89
N PRO A 352 17.38 -14.87 -0.22
CA PRO A 352 16.94 -15.19 -1.57
C PRO A 352 17.00 -16.69 -1.85
N LEU A 353 15.90 -17.26 -2.33
CA LEU A 353 15.80 -18.69 -2.65
C LEU A 353 16.32 -18.97 -4.06
N LEU A 354 15.83 -18.24 -5.04
CA LEU A 354 16.15 -18.45 -6.44
C LEU A 354 16.32 -17.10 -7.12
N CYS A 355 17.47 -16.89 -7.75
CA CYS A 355 17.77 -15.71 -8.55
C CYS A 355 17.94 -16.12 -10.01
N SER A 356 17.38 -15.35 -10.92
CA SER A 356 17.48 -15.64 -12.35
C SER A 356 17.59 -14.39 -13.18
N TYR A 357 18.28 -14.50 -14.31
CA TYR A 357 18.25 -13.47 -15.34
C TYR A 357 18.02 -14.10 -16.72
N THR A 358 17.28 -13.36 -17.55
CA THR A 358 16.91 -13.78 -18.90
C THR A 358 17.71 -13.03 -19.95
N PHE A 359 18.28 -13.73 -20.94
CA PHE A 359 18.92 -13.10 -22.09
C PHE A 359 18.51 -13.77 -23.40
N THR A 360 18.57 -13.01 -24.49
CA THR A 360 18.21 -13.46 -25.84
C THR A 360 19.44 -14.09 -26.49
N GLU A 361 19.33 -15.32 -26.97
CA GLU A 361 20.38 -15.97 -27.76
C GLU A 361 20.32 -15.48 -29.22
N ASN A 362 21.48 -15.35 -29.88
CA ASN A 362 21.52 -14.97 -31.29
C ASN A 362 20.99 -16.12 -32.17
N PHE A 363 20.29 -15.76 -33.26
CA PHE A 363 19.68 -16.68 -34.21
C PHE A 363 20.64 -17.80 -34.68
N ASN A 364 20.28 -19.05 -34.38
CA ASN A 364 21.06 -20.23 -34.80
C ASN A 364 20.42 -20.91 -36.03
N VAL A 365 21.05 -20.72 -37.19
CA VAL A 365 20.64 -21.28 -38.48
C VAL A 365 20.53 -22.81 -38.45
N PHE A 366 21.38 -23.48 -37.68
CA PHE A 366 21.44 -24.94 -37.61
C PHE A 366 20.19 -25.53 -36.95
N HIS A 367 19.69 -24.89 -35.89
CA HIS A 367 18.47 -25.32 -35.20
C HIS A 367 17.24 -25.22 -36.11
N THR A 368 17.16 -24.16 -36.91
CA THR A 368 16.08 -23.93 -37.89
C THR A 368 16.07 -24.99 -38.99
N ILE A 369 17.25 -25.34 -39.52
CA ILE A 369 17.39 -26.40 -40.55
C ILE A 369 16.96 -27.76 -40.01
N THR A 370 17.33 -28.08 -38.77
CA THR A 370 17.02 -29.37 -38.14
C THR A 370 15.51 -29.53 -37.91
N LEU A 371 14.82 -28.46 -37.49
CA LEU A 371 13.37 -28.43 -37.32
C LEU A 371 12.63 -28.62 -38.65
N LEU A 372 13.09 -27.95 -39.72
CA LEU A 372 12.51 -28.09 -41.06
C LEU A 372 12.68 -29.51 -41.63
N LEU A 373 13.85 -30.13 -41.41
CA LEU A 373 14.10 -31.52 -41.80
C LEU A 373 13.22 -32.51 -41.01
N SER A 374 12.98 -32.24 -39.72
CA SER A 374 12.10 -33.07 -38.89
C SER A 374 10.63 -33.03 -39.33
N LEU A 375 10.14 -31.85 -39.72
CA LEU A 375 8.77 -31.65 -40.23
C LEU A 375 8.56 -32.26 -41.64
N GLN A 376 9.62 -32.37 -42.44
CA GLN A 376 9.53 -32.96 -43.79
C GLN A 376 9.74 -34.48 -43.81
N GLY A 377 10.24 -35.07 -42.72
CA GLY A 377 10.44 -36.53 -42.59
C GLY A 377 9.14 -37.35 -42.66
N GLU A 378 8.00 -36.77 -42.27
CA GLU A 378 6.70 -37.44 -42.27
C GLU A 378 6.13 -37.64 -43.69
N ILE A 379 6.38 -36.70 -44.61
CA ILE A 379 5.86 -36.78 -45.98
C ILE A 379 6.66 -37.79 -46.81
N LEU A 380 7.99 -37.89 -46.59
CA LEU A 380 8.82 -38.92 -47.23
C LEU A 380 8.54 -40.34 -46.70
N CYS A 381 8.19 -40.48 -45.42
CA CYS A 381 7.89 -41.81 -44.85
C CYS A 381 6.58 -42.41 -45.39
N SER A 382 5.57 -41.59 -45.71
CA SER A 382 4.29 -42.10 -46.25
C SER A 382 4.37 -42.63 -47.69
N HIS A 383 5.36 -42.18 -48.49
CA HIS A 383 5.48 -42.55 -49.90
C HIS A 383 6.51 -43.65 -50.21
N PHE A 384 7.43 -43.96 -49.28
CA PHE A 384 8.41 -45.04 -49.45
C PHE A 384 8.05 -46.35 -48.71
N PHE A 385 6.94 -46.37 -47.98
CA PHE A 385 6.52 -47.52 -47.16
C PHE A 385 5.69 -48.65 -47.82
N PRO A 386 5.61 -48.85 -49.16
CA PRO A 386 5.06 -50.10 -49.71
C PRO A 386 6.08 -51.08 -50.32
N PHE A 387 7.39 -50.93 -50.11
CA PHE A 387 8.40 -51.81 -50.76
C PHE A 387 9.28 -52.67 -49.84
N ILE A 388 9.08 -52.61 -48.52
CA ILE A 388 9.81 -53.45 -47.57
C ILE A 388 8.77 -54.02 -46.59
N PHE A 389 8.78 -55.33 -46.38
CA PHE A 389 7.87 -56.15 -45.55
C PHE A 389 6.70 -56.85 -46.28
N GLU A 390 7.05 -57.76 -47.19
CA GLU A 390 6.43 -59.10 -47.21
C GLU A 390 7.17 -59.98 -46.20
N VAL A 391 6.92 -59.80 -44.90
CA VAL A 391 7.23 -60.81 -43.87
C VAL A 391 6.13 -60.75 -42.82
N GLU A 392 5.42 -61.87 -42.69
CA GLU A 392 4.53 -62.23 -41.59
C GLU A 392 5.13 -61.81 -40.24
N LEU A 393 4.52 -60.83 -39.56
CA LEU A 393 4.67 -60.72 -38.10
C LEU A 393 3.36 -60.28 -37.44
N ASP A 394 3.16 -60.93 -36.30
CA ASP A 394 1.94 -61.15 -35.56
C ASP A 394 1.29 -59.91 -34.93
N SER A 395 0.04 -60.14 -34.51
CA SER A 395 -0.99 -59.25 -33.97
C SER A 395 -0.67 -58.40 -32.71
N TYR A 396 0.57 -57.93 -32.48
CA TYR A 396 0.94 -57.24 -31.24
C TYR A 396 1.42 -55.77 -31.34
N SER A 397 1.50 -55.16 -32.54
CA SER A 397 2.00 -53.77 -32.68
C SER A 397 0.95 -52.70 -32.99
N LYS A 398 -0.32 -53.07 -33.20
CA LYS A 398 -1.38 -52.08 -33.51
C LYS A 398 -1.83 -51.23 -32.31
N THR A 399 -1.57 -51.68 -31.07
CA THR A 399 -2.02 -50.98 -29.87
C THR A 399 -1.08 -49.83 -29.46
N ASN A 400 0.22 -49.92 -29.74
CA ASN A 400 1.19 -48.91 -29.27
C ASN A 400 1.35 -47.70 -30.21
N ILE A 401 1.01 -47.83 -31.49
CA ILE A 401 1.04 -46.70 -32.43
C ILE A 401 -0.22 -45.81 -32.27
N PHE A 402 -1.35 -46.40 -31.87
CA PHE A 402 -2.58 -45.64 -31.59
C PHE A 402 -2.44 -44.77 -30.32
N TYR A 403 -1.66 -45.22 -29.33
CA TYR A 403 -1.35 -44.43 -28.14
C TYR A 403 -0.36 -43.28 -28.40
N CYS A 404 0.62 -43.44 -29.31
CA CYS A 404 1.53 -42.36 -29.69
C CYS A 404 0.83 -41.26 -30.53
N ILE A 405 -0.14 -41.61 -31.36
CA ILE A 405 -0.86 -40.63 -32.20
C ILE A 405 -1.93 -39.88 -31.38
N MET A 406 -2.51 -40.49 -30.34
CA MET A 406 -3.41 -39.78 -29.40
C MET A 406 -2.67 -38.83 -28.45
N LEU A 407 -1.35 -38.98 -28.26
CA LEU A 407 -0.54 -38.10 -27.40
C LEU A 407 -0.02 -36.84 -28.12
N MET A 408 -0.13 -36.76 -29.46
CA MET A 408 0.30 -35.59 -30.23
C MET A 408 -0.84 -34.75 -30.81
N PHE A 409 -2.09 -35.13 -30.55
CA PHE A 409 -3.28 -34.28 -30.74
C PHE A 409 -3.93 -33.94 -29.40
N SER A 410 -3.15 -33.44 -28.43
CA SER A 410 -3.73 -32.53 -27.45
C SER A 410 -3.97 -31.20 -28.17
N THR A 411 -5.05 -31.12 -28.95
CA THR A 411 -5.68 -29.84 -29.20
C THR A 411 -5.90 -29.24 -27.81
N THR A 412 -5.24 -28.13 -27.49
CA THR A 412 -5.53 -27.36 -26.28
C THR A 412 -6.98 -26.90 -26.40
N ALA A 413 -7.91 -27.74 -25.94
CA ALA A 413 -9.29 -27.34 -25.78
C ALA A 413 -9.26 -26.10 -24.89
N ALA A 414 -9.80 -24.99 -25.38
CA ALA A 414 -9.88 -23.76 -24.61
C ALA A 414 -10.52 -24.08 -23.25
N GLN A 415 -9.77 -23.80 -22.19
CA GLN A 415 -10.12 -24.25 -20.85
C GLN A 415 -11.31 -23.43 -20.34
N LYS A 416 -12.38 -24.12 -19.92
CA LYS A 416 -13.67 -23.46 -19.64
C LYS A 416 -13.56 -22.52 -18.43
N PRO A 417 -14.19 -21.33 -18.43
CA PRO A 417 -14.15 -20.38 -17.31
C PRO A 417 -14.63 -20.90 -15.95
N TRP A 418 -15.42 -21.97 -15.92
CA TRP A 418 -15.94 -22.61 -14.70
C TRP A 418 -15.16 -23.86 -14.25
N GLU A 419 -14.03 -24.17 -14.90
CA GLU A 419 -13.13 -25.24 -14.46
C GLU A 419 -12.03 -24.66 -13.56
N ALA A 420 -11.73 -25.34 -12.45
CA ALA A 420 -10.71 -24.88 -11.51
C ALA A 420 -9.32 -25.22 -12.05
N VAL A 421 -8.49 -24.19 -12.29
CA VAL A 421 -7.17 -24.35 -12.91
C VAL A 421 -6.12 -23.55 -12.14
N PRO A 422 -5.05 -24.18 -11.64
CA PRO A 422 -3.95 -23.44 -11.04
C PRO A 422 -3.10 -22.76 -12.11
N ARG A 423 -2.45 -21.66 -11.75
CA ARG A 423 -1.27 -21.20 -12.48
C ARG A 423 -0.02 -21.86 -11.91
N THR A 424 1.00 -21.99 -12.75
CA THR A 424 2.28 -22.63 -12.38
C THR A 424 3.38 -21.62 -12.13
N ASP A 425 3.14 -20.32 -12.33
CA ASP A 425 4.15 -19.30 -12.03
C ASP A 425 4.33 -19.14 -10.52
N ALA A 426 5.59 -19.00 -10.11
CA ALA A 426 5.98 -18.95 -8.72
C ALA A 426 5.32 -17.79 -7.94
N PRO A 427 5.25 -16.54 -8.48
CA PRO A 427 4.60 -15.44 -7.78
C PRO A 427 3.15 -15.75 -7.42
N TRP A 428 2.37 -16.31 -8.34
CA TRP A 428 0.99 -16.69 -8.10
C TRP A 428 0.84 -17.74 -7.00
N LEU A 429 1.67 -18.80 -7.04
CA LEU A 429 1.67 -19.83 -6.00
C LEU A 429 2.05 -19.26 -4.63
N THR A 430 2.98 -18.30 -4.59
CA THR A 430 3.38 -17.61 -3.35
C THR A 430 2.23 -16.79 -2.77
N PHE A 431 1.53 -15.99 -3.56
CA PHE A 431 0.35 -15.25 -3.09
C PHE A 431 -0.73 -16.18 -2.57
N HIS A 432 -1.03 -17.26 -3.31
CA HIS A 432 -1.98 -18.27 -2.87
C HIS A 432 -1.60 -18.87 -1.50
N GLN A 433 -0.34 -19.30 -1.34
CA GLN A 433 0.15 -19.84 -0.07
C GLN A 433 0.07 -18.82 1.07
N ALA A 434 0.36 -17.55 0.81
CA ALA A 434 0.24 -16.49 1.80
C ALA A 434 -1.22 -16.31 2.26
N TYR A 435 -2.19 -16.37 1.35
CA TYR A 435 -3.62 -16.28 1.70
C TYR A 435 -4.12 -17.52 2.45
N VAL A 436 -3.63 -18.71 2.13
CA VAL A 436 -3.90 -19.92 2.93
C VAL A 436 -3.36 -19.78 4.36
N GLN A 437 -2.15 -19.24 4.54
CA GLN A 437 -1.57 -19.02 5.87
C GLN A 437 -2.31 -17.91 6.63
N GLN A 438 -2.68 -16.82 5.96
CA GLN A 438 -3.51 -15.75 6.53
C GLN A 438 -4.83 -16.30 7.05
N ALA A 439 -5.50 -17.16 6.28
CA ALA A 439 -6.74 -17.80 6.69
C ALA A 439 -6.56 -18.64 7.95
N ALA A 440 -5.48 -19.43 8.02
CA ALA A 440 -5.17 -20.27 9.16
C ALA A 440 -4.83 -19.47 10.44
N GLN A 441 -4.14 -18.33 10.31
CA GLN A 441 -3.64 -17.55 11.44
C GLN A 441 -4.64 -16.51 11.96
N ALA A 442 -5.31 -15.81 11.06
CA ALA A 442 -6.15 -14.65 11.39
C ALA A 442 -7.64 -14.98 11.43
N GLY A 443 -8.04 -16.25 11.28
CA GLY A 443 -9.38 -16.63 10.84
C GLY A 443 -10.57 -15.97 11.56
N ALA A 444 -10.54 -15.83 12.89
CA ALA A 444 -11.62 -15.18 13.63
C ALA A 444 -11.69 -13.64 13.42
N ASN A 445 -10.59 -13.01 13.02
CA ASN A 445 -10.45 -11.57 12.80
C ASN A 445 -10.83 -11.14 11.38
N ILE A 446 -10.84 -12.07 10.41
CA ILE A 446 -11.25 -11.79 9.03
C ILE A 446 -12.79 -11.72 8.98
N LYS A 447 -13.32 -10.52 8.75
CA LYS A 447 -14.76 -10.26 8.62
C LYS A 447 -15.17 -10.07 7.17
N VAL A 448 -14.27 -9.59 6.31
CA VAL A 448 -14.55 -9.37 4.89
C VAL A 448 -13.38 -9.85 4.05
N MET A 449 -13.65 -10.46 2.90
CA MET A 449 -12.61 -10.87 1.96
C MET A 449 -12.88 -10.30 0.58
N PHE A 450 -11.89 -9.63 0.01
CA PHE A 450 -11.92 -9.15 -1.37
C PHE A 450 -11.23 -10.18 -2.25
N TYR A 451 -11.91 -10.62 -3.32
CA TYR A 451 -11.41 -11.59 -4.28
C TYR A 451 -11.48 -11.03 -5.69
N GLY A 452 -10.40 -11.22 -6.44
CA GLY A 452 -10.34 -10.82 -7.83
C GLY A 452 -8.95 -10.89 -8.43
N ASP A 453 -8.73 -10.04 -9.43
CA ASP A 453 -7.51 -9.93 -10.20
C ASP A 453 -6.62 -8.75 -9.73
N SER A 454 -5.83 -8.17 -10.65
CA SER A 454 -4.95 -7.03 -10.39
C SER A 454 -5.70 -5.79 -9.88
N ILE A 455 -6.97 -5.60 -10.25
CA ILE A 455 -7.75 -4.44 -9.79
C ILE A 455 -8.15 -4.60 -8.33
N ILE A 456 -8.33 -5.83 -7.84
CA ILE A 456 -8.51 -6.05 -6.41
C ILE A 456 -7.16 -5.92 -5.68
N GLN A 457 -6.10 -6.56 -6.19
CA GLN A 457 -4.77 -6.56 -5.56
C GLN A 457 -4.18 -5.14 -5.34
N ARG A 458 -4.53 -4.21 -6.23
CA ARG A 458 -4.05 -2.82 -6.19
C ARG A 458 -4.73 -1.95 -5.14
N TRP A 459 -5.70 -2.47 -4.39
CA TRP A 459 -6.08 -1.87 -3.10
C TRP A 459 -4.88 -1.82 -2.14
N GLY A 460 -3.93 -2.75 -2.25
CA GLY A 460 -2.68 -2.73 -1.50
C GLY A 460 -1.59 -1.78 -2.04
N ILE A 461 -1.85 -1.09 -3.16
CA ILE A 461 -0.89 -0.18 -3.82
C ILE A 461 -1.53 1.21 -4.00
N GLU A 462 -2.24 1.46 -5.09
CA GLU A 462 -2.83 2.78 -5.36
C GLU A 462 -4.04 3.08 -4.47
N GLY A 463 -4.75 2.05 -3.98
CA GLY A 463 -5.86 2.19 -3.04
C GLY A 463 -5.46 2.17 -1.56
N LEU A 464 -4.15 2.09 -1.23
CA LEU A 464 -3.67 1.71 0.10
C LEU A 464 -4.16 2.64 1.22
N GLN A 465 -4.17 3.95 0.99
CA GLN A 465 -4.59 4.93 2.00
C GLN A 465 -6.06 4.73 2.40
N ILE A 466 -6.94 4.52 1.42
CA ILE A 466 -8.36 4.24 1.64
C ILE A 466 -8.52 2.88 2.31
N TRP A 467 -7.75 1.88 1.88
CA TRP A 467 -7.78 0.55 2.45
C TRP A 467 -7.49 0.56 3.96
N LEU A 468 -6.37 1.18 4.35
CA LEU A 468 -5.95 1.32 5.75
C LEU A 468 -6.98 2.09 6.59
N ALA A 469 -7.60 3.12 6.01
CA ALA A 469 -8.56 3.97 6.72
C ALA A 469 -9.97 3.36 6.82
N LYS A 470 -10.42 2.58 5.83
CA LYS A 470 -11.83 2.22 5.66
C LYS A 470 -12.11 0.73 5.72
N TYR A 471 -11.26 -0.11 5.14
CA TYR A 471 -11.51 -1.55 5.03
C TYR A 471 -10.73 -2.36 6.08
N LEU A 472 -9.45 -2.07 6.30
CA LEU A 472 -8.64 -2.78 7.28
C LEU A 472 -9.24 -2.73 8.70
N PRO A 473 -9.74 -1.59 9.23
CA PRO A 473 -10.34 -1.53 10.56
C PRO A 473 -11.64 -2.34 10.69
N ARG A 474 -12.27 -2.69 9.56
CA ARG A 474 -13.48 -3.54 9.50
C ARG A 474 -13.15 -5.03 9.37
N GLY A 475 -11.87 -5.42 9.49
CA GLY A 475 -11.41 -6.79 9.36
C GLY A 475 -11.44 -7.30 7.91
N SER A 476 -11.27 -6.40 6.94
CA SER A 476 -11.15 -6.76 5.53
C SER A 476 -9.75 -7.25 5.17
N VAL A 477 -9.68 -8.24 4.28
CA VAL A 477 -8.44 -8.70 3.64
C VAL A 477 -8.55 -8.63 2.12
N ASP A 478 -7.41 -8.38 1.47
CA ASP A 478 -7.26 -8.30 0.01
C ASP A 478 -6.60 -9.59 -0.51
N ASN A 479 -7.40 -10.42 -1.18
CA ASN A 479 -6.98 -11.69 -1.79
C ASN A 479 -6.99 -11.62 -3.33
N GLY A 480 -6.78 -10.42 -3.90
CA GLY A 480 -6.59 -10.22 -5.34
C GLY A 480 -5.22 -10.68 -5.82
N ILE A 481 -5.14 -11.27 -7.01
CA ILE A 481 -3.85 -11.65 -7.63
C ILE A 481 -3.82 -11.22 -9.09
N GLU A 482 -2.78 -10.50 -9.46
CA GLU A 482 -2.56 -9.99 -10.82
C GLU A 482 -2.65 -11.08 -11.87
N GLY A 483 -3.44 -10.80 -12.92
CA GLY A 483 -3.65 -11.69 -14.05
C GLY A 483 -4.63 -12.84 -13.78
N ASP A 484 -5.20 -12.96 -12.58
CA ASP A 484 -6.19 -14.01 -12.33
C ASP A 484 -7.37 -13.94 -13.31
N ILE A 485 -7.77 -15.11 -13.78
CA ILE A 485 -9.03 -15.37 -14.47
C ILE A 485 -9.97 -16.15 -13.53
N THR A 486 -11.24 -16.32 -13.92
CA THR A 486 -12.25 -17.01 -13.09
C THR A 486 -11.79 -18.42 -12.64
N GLN A 487 -11.13 -19.16 -13.53
CA GLN A 487 -10.59 -20.50 -13.26
C GLN A 487 -9.57 -20.52 -12.12
N ASN A 488 -8.75 -19.48 -12.01
CA ASN A 488 -7.70 -19.38 -11.01
C ASN A 488 -8.29 -19.10 -9.63
N VAL A 489 -9.17 -18.10 -9.53
CA VAL A 489 -9.89 -17.80 -8.28
C VAL A 489 -10.66 -19.04 -7.80
N LEU A 490 -11.35 -19.73 -8.71
CA LEU A 490 -12.08 -20.95 -8.40
C LEU A 490 -11.18 -22.06 -7.83
N TRP A 491 -9.98 -22.22 -8.39
CA TRP A 491 -8.99 -23.14 -7.85
C TRP A 491 -8.50 -22.71 -6.47
N ARG A 492 -8.15 -21.43 -6.29
CA ARG A 492 -7.62 -20.90 -5.02
C ARG A 492 -8.55 -21.12 -3.85
N ILE A 493 -9.84 -20.80 -4.01
CA ILE A 493 -10.83 -20.98 -2.94
C ILE A 493 -11.11 -22.45 -2.62
N ARG A 494 -10.91 -23.35 -3.60
CA ARG A 494 -11.02 -24.81 -3.39
C ARG A 494 -9.79 -25.39 -2.69
N ASN A 495 -8.64 -24.71 -2.77
CA ASN A 495 -7.35 -25.19 -2.30
C ASN A 495 -6.83 -24.44 -1.06
N GLY A 496 -7.72 -24.20 -0.09
CA GLY A 496 -7.30 -23.90 1.28
C GLY A 496 -7.54 -22.47 1.75
N GLU A 497 -7.74 -21.50 0.87
CA GLU A 497 -7.86 -20.08 1.27
C GLU A 497 -9.12 -19.78 2.11
N LEU A 498 -10.12 -20.67 2.10
CA LEU A 498 -11.35 -20.51 2.88
C LEU A 498 -11.38 -21.37 4.16
N THR A 499 -10.32 -22.11 4.45
CA THR A 499 -10.33 -23.13 5.51
C THR A 499 -10.43 -22.48 6.89
N GLY A 500 -11.45 -22.86 7.66
CA GLY A 500 -11.64 -22.35 9.02
C GLY A 500 -12.17 -20.91 9.11
N LEU A 501 -12.59 -20.32 7.99
CA LEU A 501 -13.11 -18.95 7.93
C LEU A 501 -14.63 -18.90 8.05
N ASN A 502 -15.13 -17.79 8.61
CA ASN A 502 -16.56 -17.45 8.63
C ASN A 502 -16.75 -15.92 8.51
N PRO A 503 -16.34 -15.32 7.38
CA PRO A 503 -16.47 -13.89 7.18
C PRO A 503 -17.95 -13.51 7.00
N LYS A 504 -18.29 -12.26 7.27
CA LYS A 504 -19.64 -11.74 7.02
C LYS A 504 -19.90 -11.50 5.53
N LEU A 505 -18.87 -11.02 4.82
CA LEU A 505 -18.99 -10.56 3.44
C LEU A 505 -17.81 -11.02 2.58
N VAL A 506 -18.07 -11.40 1.34
CA VAL A 506 -17.09 -11.49 0.26
C VAL A 506 -17.39 -10.41 -0.75
N VAL A 507 -16.39 -9.63 -1.13
CA VAL A 507 -16.46 -8.71 -2.27
C VAL A 507 -15.77 -9.40 -3.45
N LEU A 508 -16.48 -9.61 -4.55
CA LEU A 508 -15.98 -10.34 -5.71
C LEU A 508 -15.99 -9.45 -6.96
N MET A 509 -14.84 -9.32 -7.62
CA MET A 509 -14.75 -8.77 -8.97
C MET A 509 -13.72 -9.56 -9.77
N ILE A 510 -14.17 -10.31 -10.79
CA ILE A 510 -13.29 -11.15 -11.60
C ILE A 510 -13.90 -11.38 -12.99
N GLY A 511 -13.05 -11.55 -14.00
CA GLY A 511 -13.45 -11.91 -15.37
C GLY A 511 -12.91 -11.01 -16.46
N THR A 512 -12.33 -9.85 -16.12
CA THR A 512 -11.79 -8.92 -17.13
C THR A 512 -10.61 -9.51 -17.92
N ASN A 513 -9.85 -10.42 -17.30
CA ASN A 513 -8.73 -11.12 -17.94
C ASN A 513 -9.19 -12.28 -18.84
N ASN A 514 -10.45 -12.70 -18.76
CA ASN A 514 -11.02 -13.77 -19.59
C ASN A 514 -11.47 -13.27 -20.99
N ILE A 515 -11.57 -11.95 -21.22
CA ILE A 515 -12.22 -11.35 -22.40
C ILE A 515 -11.62 -11.83 -23.74
N ASN A 516 -10.33 -12.17 -23.77
CA ASN A 516 -9.66 -12.66 -24.98
C ASN A 516 -9.71 -14.19 -25.16
N GLN A 517 -10.31 -14.91 -24.21
CA GLN A 517 -10.24 -16.38 -24.12
C GLN A 517 -11.63 -17.03 -24.04
N ALA A 518 -12.67 -16.28 -23.68
CA ALA A 518 -14.02 -16.79 -23.46
C ALA A 518 -15.08 -15.76 -23.83
N THR A 519 -16.27 -16.26 -24.17
CA THR A 519 -17.43 -15.42 -24.47
C THR A 519 -18.01 -14.78 -23.19
N PRO A 520 -18.75 -13.66 -23.31
CA PRO A 520 -19.43 -13.04 -22.16
C PRO A 520 -20.32 -14.01 -21.36
N ASP A 521 -21.02 -14.92 -22.05
CA ASP A 521 -21.82 -15.96 -21.42
C ASP A 521 -20.98 -16.94 -20.60
N GLU A 522 -19.87 -17.42 -21.16
CA GLU A 522 -18.99 -18.34 -20.46
C GLU A 522 -18.32 -17.70 -19.24
N ILE A 523 -17.91 -16.43 -19.35
CA ILE A 523 -17.36 -15.66 -18.23
C ILE A 523 -18.39 -15.52 -17.12
N ALA A 524 -19.64 -15.20 -17.45
CA ALA A 524 -20.73 -15.10 -16.48
C ALA A 524 -20.98 -16.45 -15.76
N VAL A 525 -20.91 -17.58 -16.47
CA VAL A 525 -20.99 -18.91 -15.87
C VAL A 525 -19.79 -19.18 -14.94
N GLY A 526 -18.59 -18.76 -15.31
CA GLY A 526 -17.41 -18.83 -14.45
C GLY A 526 -17.59 -18.07 -13.14
N VAL A 527 -18.06 -16.81 -13.20
CA VAL A 527 -18.36 -15.99 -12.02
C VAL A 527 -19.48 -16.61 -11.17
N GLN A 528 -20.55 -17.10 -11.80
CA GLN A 528 -21.64 -17.79 -11.12
C GLN A 528 -21.13 -19.02 -10.33
N THR A 529 -20.22 -19.79 -10.93
CA THR A 529 -19.62 -20.97 -10.30
C THR A 529 -18.80 -20.60 -9.06
N ILE A 530 -18.05 -19.49 -9.11
CA ILE A 530 -17.32 -18.96 -7.95
C ILE A 530 -18.30 -18.54 -6.83
N CYS A 531 -19.38 -17.84 -7.17
CA CYS A 531 -20.42 -17.48 -6.20
C CYS A 531 -21.03 -18.72 -5.54
N GLN A 532 -21.30 -19.78 -6.31
CA GLN A 532 -21.81 -21.05 -5.78
C GLN A 532 -20.83 -21.71 -4.82
N GLU A 533 -19.53 -21.74 -5.15
CA GLU A 533 -18.49 -22.27 -4.26
C GLU A 533 -18.38 -21.49 -2.95
N PHE A 534 -18.44 -20.15 -2.98
CA PHE A 534 -18.49 -19.36 -1.77
C PHE A 534 -19.72 -19.70 -0.92
N ARG A 535 -20.90 -19.81 -1.53
CA ARG A 535 -22.13 -20.18 -0.82
C ARG A 535 -22.05 -21.59 -0.21
N GLN A 536 -21.39 -22.52 -0.89
CA GLN A 536 -21.21 -23.89 -0.40
C GLN A 536 -20.23 -23.97 0.78
N ARG A 537 -19.09 -23.26 0.69
CA ARG A 537 -18.02 -23.32 1.70
C ARG A 537 -18.24 -22.37 2.87
N LEU A 538 -18.94 -21.26 2.64
CA LEU A 538 -19.20 -20.19 3.60
C LEU A 538 -20.70 -19.87 3.65
N PRO A 539 -21.54 -20.76 4.22
CA PRO A 539 -23.00 -20.66 4.12
C PRO A 539 -23.60 -19.39 4.76
N ASN A 540 -22.90 -18.79 5.72
CA ASN A 540 -23.34 -17.58 6.42
C ASN A 540 -22.83 -16.27 5.78
N THR A 541 -21.97 -16.37 4.76
CA THR A 541 -21.34 -15.21 4.12
C THR A 541 -22.22 -14.68 2.99
N ARG A 542 -22.42 -13.36 2.97
CA ARG A 542 -23.04 -12.64 1.84
C ARG A 542 -21.98 -12.33 0.79
N ILE A 543 -22.39 -12.10 -0.46
CA ILE A 543 -21.51 -11.79 -1.59
C ILE A 543 -21.93 -10.46 -2.20
N LEU A 544 -21.05 -9.46 -2.14
CA LEU A 544 -21.14 -8.25 -2.93
C LEU A 544 -20.40 -8.49 -4.25
N LEU A 545 -21.16 -8.75 -5.31
CA LEU A 545 -20.64 -8.98 -6.65
C LEU A 545 -20.52 -7.65 -7.38
N LEU A 546 -19.31 -7.26 -7.73
CA LEU A 546 -19.05 -6.04 -8.48
C LEU A 546 -19.06 -6.33 -9.98
N GLY A 547 -19.72 -5.46 -10.74
CA GLY A 547 -19.56 -5.43 -12.19
C GLY A 547 -18.12 -5.07 -12.55
N LEU A 548 -17.64 -5.60 -13.67
CA LEU A 548 -16.34 -5.24 -14.22
C LEU A 548 -16.31 -3.75 -14.51
N THR A 549 -15.25 -3.06 -14.07
CA THR A 549 -15.02 -1.66 -14.43
C THR A 549 -14.78 -1.51 -15.93
N PRO A 550 -15.21 -0.41 -16.56
CA PRO A 550 -15.01 -0.19 -17.99
C PRO A 550 -13.51 -0.10 -18.30
N ARG A 551 -13.15 -0.45 -19.53
CA ARG A 551 -11.79 -0.40 -20.05
C ARG A 551 -11.81 0.09 -21.50
N SER A 552 -10.77 0.78 -21.92
CA SER A 552 -10.60 1.29 -23.29
C SER A 552 -9.24 0.94 -23.89
N ASP A 553 -8.64 -0.15 -23.41
CA ASP A 553 -7.30 -0.62 -23.80
C ASP A 553 -7.32 -1.69 -24.92
N GLY A 554 -8.46 -1.88 -25.59
CA GLY A 554 -8.59 -2.82 -26.70
C GLY A 554 -9.89 -2.64 -27.50
N THR A 555 -9.92 -3.21 -28.70
CA THR A 555 -11.06 -3.14 -29.62
C THR A 555 -12.29 -3.83 -29.02
N ALA A 556 -13.43 -3.12 -28.96
CA ALA A 556 -14.72 -3.62 -28.45
C ALA A 556 -14.71 -4.17 -27.01
N VAL A 557 -13.65 -3.91 -26.23
CA VAL A 557 -13.56 -4.39 -24.84
C VAL A 557 -14.68 -3.79 -23.97
N SER A 558 -15.03 -2.53 -24.18
CA SER A 558 -16.11 -1.86 -23.44
C SER A 558 -17.48 -2.51 -23.72
N ASP A 559 -17.76 -2.89 -24.97
CA ASP A 559 -18.98 -3.62 -25.36
C ASP A 559 -19.05 -4.99 -24.67
N ILE A 560 -17.94 -5.72 -24.66
CA ILE A 560 -17.86 -7.04 -24.02
C ILE A 560 -18.07 -6.91 -22.51
N ILE A 561 -17.47 -5.91 -21.86
CA ILE A 561 -17.66 -5.63 -20.44
C ILE A 561 -19.12 -5.32 -20.12
N ALA A 562 -19.79 -4.48 -20.93
CA ALA A 562 -21.20 -4.17 -20.76
C ALA A 562 -22.08 -5.43 -20.88
N LEU A 563 -21.78 -6.29 -21.86
CA LEU A 563 -22.47 -7.58 -22.02
C LEU A 563 -22.25 -8.51 -20.82
N ILE A 564 -21.02 -8.63 -20.32
CA ILE A 564 -20.73 -9.41 -19.11
C ILE A 564 -21.54 -8.88 -17.92
N ASN A 565 -21.49 -7.56 -17.66
CA ASN A 565 -22.22 -6.95 -16.54
C ASN A 565 -23.74 -7.13 -16.65
N SER A 566 -24.29 -7.06 -17.87
CA SER A 566 -25.73 -7.35 -18.11
C SER A 566 -26.13 -8.79 -17.81
N LYS A 567 -25.18 -9.72 -17.78
CA LYS A 567 -25.40 -11.11 -17.36
C LYS A 567 -25.22 -11.26 -15.86
N LEU A 568 -24.17 -10.66 -15.29
CA LEU A 568 -23.85 -10.73 -13.86
C LEU A 568 -24.95 -10.13 -12.96
N ILE A 569 -25.68 -9.11 -13.42
CA ILE A 569 -26.82 -8.55 -12.68
C ILE A 569 -27.89 -9.59 -12.35
N ASN A 570 -28.06 -10.63 -13.18
CA ASN A 570 -29.04 -11.69 -12.94
C ASN A 570 -28.66 -12.62 -11.78
N LEU A 571 -27.44 -12.49 -11.23
CA LEU A 571 -27.01 -13.23 -10.04
C LEU A 571 -27.44 -12.55 -8.74
N ASP A 572 -27.87 -11.28 -8.79
CA ASP A 572 -28.44 -10.59 -7.63
C ASP A 572 -29.76 -11.26 -7.21
N ASN A 573 -29.84 -11.70 -5.96
CA ASN A 573 -31.03 -12.32 -5.39
C ASN A 573 -31.62 -11.52 -4.22
N GLY A 574 -31.20 -10.26 -4.06
CA GLY A 574 -31.70 -9.33 -3.07
C GLY A 574 -31.21 -9.56 -1.64
N TYR A 575 -30.44 -10.64 -1.38
CA TYR A 575 -29.99 -10.95 -0.03
C TYR A 575 -28.60 -11.56 0.04
N TRP A 576 -28.44 -12.79 -0.46
CA TRP A 576 -27.17 -13.52 -0.38
C TRP A 576 -26.14 -13.03 -1.38
N ILE A 577 -26.59 -12.61 -2.56
CA ILE A 577 -25.76 -12.01 -3.59
C ILE A 577 -26.41 -10.68 -3.94
N ARG A 578 -25.63 -9.59 -3.88
CA ARG A 578 -26.03 -8.26 -4.33
C ARG A 578 -25.06 -7.81 -5.41
N PHE A 579 -25.58 -7.35 -6.54
CA PHE A 579 -24.79 -6.87 -7.66
C PHE A 579 -24.66 -5.35 -7.62
N LEU A 580 -23.44 -4.84 -7.82
CA LEU A 580 -23.18 -3.41 -7.94
C LEU A 580 -22.52 -3.09 -9.28
N ASN A 581 -23.25 -2.42 -10.16
CA ASN A 581 -22.70 -1.89 -11.41
C ASN A 581 -22.10 -0.50 -11.18
N MET A 582 -20.84 -0.31 -11.55
CA MET A 582 -20.13 0.95 -11.38
C MET A 582 -19.81 1.65 -12.70
N ILE A 583 -20.17 1.08 -13.87
CA ILE A 583 -19.75 1.58 -15.20
C ILE A 583 -19.94 3.10 -15.35
N SER A 584 -21.14 3.62 -15.06
CA SER A 584 -21.48 5.03 -15.28
C SER A 584 -20.61 6.02 -14.50
N SER A 585 -19.98 5.57 -13.41
CA SER A 585 -19.10 6.41 -12.60
C SER A 585 -17.67 6.46 -13.13
N PHE A 586 -17.28 5.48 -13.96
CA PHE A 586 -15.92 5.31 -14.47
C PHE A 586 -15.76 5.69 -15.95
N GLU A 587 -16.85 5.99 -16.65
CA GLU A 587 -16.82 6.37 -18.07
C GLU A 587 -17.36 7.79 -18.32
N ILE A 588 -16.85 8.41 -19.39
CA ILE A 588 -17.38 9.65 -19.99
C ILE A 588 -18.49 9.27 -20.99
N SER A 589 -18.25 8.20 -21.75
CA SER A 589 -19.20 7.58 -22.68
C SER A 589 -18.86 6.09 -22.82
N HIS A 590 -19.75 5.30 -23.41
CA HIS A 590 -19.67 3.83 -23.50
C HIS A 590 -18.31 3.26 -23.99
N THR A 591 -17.53 4.01 -24.76
CA THR A 591 -16.20 3.58 -25.24
C THR A 591 -15.03 4.39 -24.69
N GLN A 592 -15.30 5.34 -23.78
CA GLN A 592 -14.31 6.28 -23.26
C GLN A 592 -14.37 6.33 -21.74
N VAL A 593 -13.32 5.80 -21.09
CA VAL A 593 -13.15 5.91 -19.63
C VAL A 593 -12.80 7.34 -19.21
N LYS A 594 -13.01 7.67 -17.94
CA LYS A 594 -12.53 8.91 -17.32
C LYS A 594 -11.02 8.82 -17.08
N PRO A 595 -10.17 9.47 -17.89
CA PRO A 595 -8.72 9.22 -17.87
C PRO A 595 -8.08 9.49 -16.50
N GLU A 596 -8.60 10.43 -15.73
CA GLU A 596 -8.12 10.75 -14.38
C GLU A 596 -8.29 9.60 -13.37
N LEU A 597 -9.20 8.66 -13.64
CA LEU A 597 -9.45 7.49 -12.78
C LEU A 597 -8.58 6.28 -13.14
N TYR A 598 -7.81 6.34 -14.24
CA TYR A 598 -7.08 5.19 -14.79
C TYR A 598 -5.60 5.49 -15.05
N ILE A 599 -4.73 4.50 -14.82
CA ILE A 599 -3.30 4.56 -15.12
C ILE A 599 -3.04 4.24 -16.60
N ASP A 600 -3.64 3.15 -17.07
CA ASP A 600 -3.39 2.54 -18.38
C ASP A 600 -4.69 2.16 -19.10
N SER A 601 -5.78 2.90 -18.82
CA SER A 601 -7.14 2.58 -19.29
C SER A 601 -7.68 1.22 -18.84
N ARG A 602 -7.03 0.57 -17.87
CA ARG A 602 -7.46 -0.67 -17.22
C ARG A 602 -7.38 -0.59 -15.70
N HIS A 603 -6.21 -0.29 -15.16
CA HIS A 603 -5.93 -0.18 -13.73
C HIS A 603 -6.26 1.23 -13.22
N LEU A 604 -6.72 1.29 -11.97
CA LEU A 604 -7.22 2.52 -11.36
C LEU A 604 -6.09 3.34 -10.71
N THR A 605 -6.22 4.66 -10.77
CA THR A 605 -5.43 5.59 -9.94
C THR A 605 -5.99 5.62 -8.50
N GLU A 606 -5.32 6.35 -7.60
CA GLU A 606 -5.87 6.65 -6.27
C GLU A 606 -7.26 7.29 -6.35
N ALA A 607 -7.47 8.24 -7.29
CA ALA A 607 -8.78 8.86 -7.53
C ALA A 607 -9.83 7.84 -8.02
N GLY A 608 -9.41 6.85 -8.83
CA GLY A 608 -10.24 5.72 -9.23
C GLY A 608 -10.70 4.87 -8.04
N TYR A 609 -9.78 4.53 -7.12
CA TYR A 609 -10.12 3.80 -5.89
C TYR A 609 -10.98 4.62 -4.92
N GLN A 610 -10.76 5.94 -4.84
CA GLN A 610 -11.63 6.83 -4.06
C GLN A 610 -13.05 6.85 -4.62
N THR A 611 -13.18 6.86 -5.95
CA THR A 611 -14.48 6.77 -6.64
C THR A 611 -15.16 5.42 -6.37
N TRP A 612 -14.42 4.31 -6.48
CA TRP A 612 -14.91 2.97 -6.11
C TRP A 612 -15.45 2.96 -4.69
N TYR A 613 -14.64 3.36 -3.71
CA TYR A 613 -15.05 3.38 -2.30
C TYR A 613 -16.35 4.15 -2.11
N THR A 614 -16.44 5.34 -2.69
CA THR A 614 -17.61 6.22 -2.54
C THR A 614 -18.90 5.56 -3.05
N ILE A 615 -18.83 4.80 -4.15
CA ILE A 615 -19.99 4.15 -4.76
C ILE A 615 -20.36 2.86 -4.02
N MET A 616 -19.35 2.10 -3.59
CA MET A 616 -19.55 0.80 -2.97
C MET A 616 -19.97 0.89 -1.50
N GLU A 617 -19.50 1.92 -0.78
CA GLU A 617 -19.64 2.04 0.68
C GLU A 617 -21.09 1.88 1.19
N PRO A 618 -22.13 2.50 0.60
CA PRO A 618 -23.49 2.34 1.11
C PRO A 618 -23.96 0.88 1.16
N LEU A 619 -23.75 0.14 0.07
CA LEU A 619 -24.14 -1.27 -0.01
C LEU A 619 -23.20 -2.17 0.80
N PHE A 620 -21.91 -1.87 0.80
CA PHE A 620 -20.93 -2.59 1.64
C PHE A 620 -21.28 -2.51 3.13
N ALA A 621 -21.59 -1.30 3.61
CA ALA A 621 -21.93 -1.06 5.01
C ALA A 621 -23.28 -1.68 5.40
N GLU A 622 -24.25 -1.73 4.48
CA GLU A 622 -25.52 -2.47 4.65
C GLU A 622 -25.24 -3.97 4.82
N MET A 623 -24.39 -4.55 3.97
CA MET A 623 -24.20 -5.99 3.90
C MET A 623 -23.33 -6.56 5.03
N ILE A 624 -22.46 -5.76 5.65
CA ILE A 624 -21.59 -6.19 6.76
C ILE A 624 -22.26 -6.09 8.15
N GLN A 625 -23.41 -5.42 8.25
CA GLN A 625 -24.25 -5.44 9.44
C GLN A 625 -24.85 -6.83 9.60
#